data_AF-A0A7Y4R2S6-F1
#
_entry.id   AF-A0A7Y4R2S6-F1
#
_cell.length_a   1.000
_cell.length_b   1.000
_cell.length_c   1.000
_cell.angle_alpha   90.00
_cell.angle_beta   90.00
_cell.angle_gamma   90.00
#
_symmetry.space_group_name_H-M   'P 1'
#
loop_
_entity.id
_entity.type
_entity.pdbx_description
1 polymer ?
#
loop_
_entity_poly.entity_id
_entity_poly.type
_entity_poly.pdbx_seq_one_letter_code
_entity_poly.pdbx_strand_id
1 'polypeptide(L)' 'IQSGSDIFRVFCFFDENKLVVVGHGFQKKTQKTPEKELERAEKIKHEYYEEKKLNKSK' A
#
# COMPACT_ATOMS: atom_id res chain seq x y z
N ILE A 1 -11.68 -7.97 28.39
CA ILE A 1 -11.74 -8.57 27.03
C ILE A 1 -11.60 -7.40 26.06
N GLN A 2 -10.40 -7.17 25.52
CA GLN A 2 -10.13 -6.00 24.68
C GLN A 2 -10.72 -6.30 23.29
N SER A 3 -11.94 -5.82 23.03
CA SER A 3 -12.54 -5.89 21.70
C SER A 3 -11.79 -4.91 20.81
N GLY A 4 -10.74 -5.39 20.13
CA GLY A 4 -9.95 -4.61 19.19
C GLY A 4 -10.76 -4.31 17.94
N SER A 5 -11.63 -3.30 18.01
CA SER A 5 -12.42 -2.77 16.87
C SER A 5 -11.56 -1.95 15.89
N ASP A 6 -10.26 -1.84 16.17
CA ASP A 6 -9.29 -1.02 15.44
C ASP A 6 -8.38 -1.89 14.56
N ILE A 7 -8.97 -2.86 13.85
CA ILE A 7 -8.21 -3.68 12.89
C ILE A 7 -7.98 -2.85 11.64
N PHE A 8 -6.71 -2.65 11.27
CA PHE A 8 -6.32 -1.97 10.03
C PHE A 8 -5.69 -2.94 9.04
N ARG A 9 -5.88 -2.66 7.75
CA ARG A 9 -5.14 -3.29 6.65
C ARG A 9 -4.31 -2.23 5.97
N VAL A 10 -3.02 -2.51 5.81
CA VAL A 10 -2.06 -1.59 5.19
C VAL A 10 -1.54 -2.22 3.91
N PHE A 11 -1.59 -1.47 2.81
CA PHE A 11 -0.95 -1.88 1.57
C PHE A 11 0.50 -1.45 1.58
N CYS A 12 1.38 -2.41 1.37
CA CYS A 12 2.80 -2.19 1.19
C CYS A 12 3.30 -3.05 0.03
N PHE A 13 4.42 -2.65 -0.55
CA PHE A 13 5.11 -3.42 -1.57
C PHE A 13 6.60 -3.39 -1.32
N PHE A 14 7.27 -4.44 -1.79
CA PHE A 14 8.72 -4.53 -1.71
C PHE A 14 9.33 -3.78 -2.89
N ASP A 15 10.31 -2.95 -2.58
CA ASP A 15 11.21 -2.34 -3.53
C ASP A 15 12.65 -2.82 -3.22
N GLU A 16 13.39 -3.17 -4.28
CA GLU A 16 14.78 -3.66 -4.24
C GLU A 16 15.21 -4.41 -2.97
N ASN A 17 14.88 -5.70 -2.86
CA ASN A 17 15.30 -6.73 -1.87
C ASN A 17 15.22 -6.41 -0.36
N LYS A 18 15.25 -5.16 0.08
CA LYS A 18 15.33 -4.74 1.49
C LYS A 18 14.52 -3.49 1.81
N LEU A 19 13.87 -2.84 0.82
CA LEU A 19 13.01 -1.70 1.08
C LEU A 19 11.54 -2.13 1.07
N VAL A 20 10.81 -1.78 2.13
CA VAL A 20 9.36 -1.93 2.19
C VAL A 20 8.76 -0.54 2.08
N VAL A 21 8.02 -0.31 1.00
CA VAL A 21 7.29 0.94 0.80
C VAL A 21 5.87 0.73 1.30
N VAL A 22 5.51 1.49 2.33
CA VAL A 22 4.15 1.52 2.87
C VAL A 22 3.37 2.60 2.14
N GLY A 23 2.30 2.22 1.46
CA GLY A 23 1.44 3.15 0.73
C GLY A 23 0.39 3.76 1.65
N HIS A 24 -0.80 3.15 1.66
CA HIS A 24 -1.93 3.60 2.46
C HIS A 24 -2.53 2.45 3.26
N GLY A 25 -3.23 2.78 4.34
CA GLY A 25 -3.96 1.82 5.15
C GLY A 25 -5.40 2.28 5.37
N PHE A 26 -6.26 1.31 5.63
CA PHE A 26 -7.68 1.53 5.89
C PHE A 26 -8.15 0.68 7.07
N GLN A 27 -9.13 1.19 7.81
CA GLN A 27 -9.79 0.41 8.86
C GLN A 27 -10.60 -0.72 8.21
N LYS A 28 -10.42 -1.95 8.68
CA LYS A 28 -11.13 -3.12 8.18
C LYS A 28 -12.61 -3.03 8.58
N LYS A 29 -13.42 -2.44 7.71
CA LYS A 29 -14.89 -2.36 7.86
C LYS A 29 -15.59 -3.61 7.32
N THR A 30 -14.96 -4.33 6.41
CA THR A 30 -15.51 -5.51 5.73
C THR A 30 -14.51 -6.66 5.71
N GLN A 31 -15.00 -7.91 5.62
CA GLN A 31 -14.14 -9.10 5.57
C GLN A 31 -13.29 -9.10 4.29
N LYS A 32 -13.88 -8.72 3.15
CA LYS A 32 -13.20 -8.57 1.86
C LYS A 32 -12.55 -7.19 1.74
N THR A 33 -11.39 -7.15 1.09
CA THR A 33 -10.71 -5.90 0.71
C THR A 33 -11.51 -5.23 -0.41
N PRO A 34 -11.90 -3.95 -0.27
CA PRO A 34 -12.59 -3.24 -1.34
C PRO A 34 -11.70 -3.14 -2.59
N GLU A 35 -12.28 -3.38 -3.77
CA GLU A 35 -11.55 -3.31 -5.06
C GLU A 35 -10.94 -1.94 -5.31
N LYS A 36 -11.64 -0.87 -4.92
CA LYS A 36 -11.15 0.51 -5.01
C LYS A 36 -9.82 0.73 -4.28
N GLU A 37 -9.62 0.08 -3.14
CA GLU A 37 -8.38 0.19 -2.38
C GLU A 37 -7.24 -0.61 -3.05
N LEU A 38 -7.57 -1.72 -3.71
CA LEU A 38 -6.61 -2.49 -4.52
C LEU A 38 -6.15 -1.69 -5.74
N GLU A 39 -7.08 -1.12 -6.51
CA GLU A 39 -6.77 -0.25 -7.66
C GLU A 39 -5.90 0.93 -7.24
N ARG A 40 -6.22 1.56 -6.10
CA ARG A 40 -5.42 2.65 -5.55
C ARG A 40 -4.00 2.19 -5.19
N ALA A 41 -3.85 1.01 -4.60
CA ALA A 41 -2.54 0.47 -4.25
C ALA A 41 -1.68 0.20 -5.51
N GLU A 42 -2.29 -0.33 -6.57
CA GLU A 42 -1.61 -0.54 -7.85
C GLU A 42 -1.17 0.78 -8.50
N LYS A 43 -2.04 1.80 -8.49
CA LYS A 43 -1.71 3.13 -9.01
C LYS A 43 -0.52 3.76 -8.28
N ILE A 44 -0.54 3.73 -6.94
CA ILE A 44 0.56 4.26 -6.11
C ILE A 44 1.86 3.50 -6.39
N LYS A 45 1.80 2.17 -6.53
CA LYS A 45 2.97 1.37 -6.87
C LYS A 45 3.54 1.76 -8.24
N HIS A 46 2.69 1.94 -9.23
CA HIS A 46 3.11 2.36 -10.58
C HIS A 46 3.80 3.72 -10.56
N GLU A 47 3.15 4.73 -9.95
CA GLU A 47 3.67 6.09 -9.81
C GLU A 47 5.05 6.08 -9.11
N TYR A 48 5.18 5.30 -8.02
CA TYR A 48 6.46 5.15 -7.31
C TYR A 48 7.60 4.64 -8.21
N TYR A 49 7.35 3.60 -9.01
CA TYR A 49 8.39 3.06 -9.89
C TYR A 49 8.72 3.99 -11.07
N GLU A 50 7.74 4.76 -11.57
CA GLU A 50 7.99 5.77 -12.58
C GLU A 50 8.85 6.92 -12.05
N GLU A 51 8.49 7.46 -10.88
CA GLU A 51 9.29 8.48 -10.21
C GLU A 51 10.71 7.99 -9.88
N LYS A 52 10.83 6.74 -9.41
CA LYS A 52 12.13 6.12 -9.13
C LYS A 52 12.99 6.00 -10.39
N LYS A 53 12.41 5.67 -11.55
CA LYS A 53 13.13 5.64 -12.84
C LYS A 53 13.59 7.04 -13.25
N LEU A 54 12.71 8.04 -13.18
CA LEU A 54 13.02 9.44 -13.48
C LEU A 54 14.16 9.97 -12.60
N ASN A 55 14.14 9.65 -11.32
CA ASN A 55 15.16 10.07 -10.35
C ASN A 55 16.51 9.34 -10.51
N LYS A 56 16.54 8.12 -11.08
CA LYS A 56 17.81 7.41 -11.38
C LYS A 56 18.51 7.92 -12.64
N SER A 57 17.82 8.66 -13.51
CA SER A 57 18.39 9.23 -14.75
C SER A 57 18.87 10.68 -14.61
N LYS A 58 18.76 11.26 -13.41
CA LYS A 58 19.43 12.52 -13.03
C LYS A 58 20.71 12.21 -12.26
#